data_AF-A0A7L5YN71-F1
#
_entry.id   AF-A0A7L5YN71-F1
#
_cell.length_a   1.000
_cell.length_b   1.000
_cell.length_c   1.000
_cell.angle_alpha   90.00
_cell.angle_beta   90.00
_cell.angle_gamma   90.00
#
_symmetry.space_group_name_H-M   'P 1'
#
loop_
_entity.id
_entity.type
_entity.pdbx_description
1 polymer ?
#
loop_
_entity_poly.entity_id
_entity_poly.type
_entity_poly.pdbx_seq_one_letter_code
_entity_poly.pdbx_strand_id
1 'polypeptide(L)'
;MNILERVPFIAATRRNHGIEHAAVYVLSRRQPQRRLVAHSDHRGFLIFGDTTDSELTDAVNEALHRLQAGEARLAVHPNCGTNYATAGFLAGGAAWLAGRLSGPKQAWWEQLSWATTAATLALFVAQPLGLALQTHVTTSAQAAGIRLASVTRQPNLGPWTVHFVELTAA
;
A
#
# COMPACT_ATOMS: atom_id res chain seq x y z
N MET A 1 3.32 -21.38 10.23
CA MET A 1 2.14 -20.53 9.93
C MET A 1 2.19 -19.27 10.78
N ASN A 2 2.24 -18.10 10.13
CA ASN A 2 2.20 -16.77 10.77
C ASN A 2 0.82 -16.55 11.43
N ILE A 3 0.75 -15.86 12.57
CA ILE A 3 -0.51 -15.52 13.26
C ILE A 3 -1.47 -14.75 12.36
N LEU A 4 -0.94 -13.94 11.44
CA LEU A 4 -1.71 -13.16 10.46
C LEU A 4 -2.49 -14.04 9.46
N GLU A 5 -2.07 -15.29 9.24
CA GLU A 5 -2.78 -16.23 8.37
C GLU A 5 -3.87 -17.02 9.11
N ARG A 6 -3.91 -16.95 10.45
CA ARG A 6 -4.91 -17.66 11.25
C ARG A 6 -6.25 -16.94 11.32
N VAL A 7 -6.24 -15.63 11.10
CA VAL A 7 -7.43 -14.79 11.14
C VAL A 7 -7.92 -14.58 9.70
N PRO A 8 -9.06 -15.17 9.29
CA PRO A 8 -9.44 -15.24 7.87
C PRO A 8 -9.52 -13.89 7.17
N PHE A 9 -10.11 -12.87 7.82
CA PHE A 9 -10.25 -11.54 7.22
C PHE A 9 -8.90 -10.84 7.06
N ILE A 10 -7.94 -11.04 7.99
CA ILE A 10 -6.59 -10.46 7.88
C ILE A 10 -5.83 -11.12 6.72
N ALA A 11 -5.91 -12.46 6.64
CA ALA A 11 -5.29 -13.21 5.56
C ALA A 11 -5.83 -12.79 4.19
N ALA A 12 -7.16 -12.64 4.07
CA ALA A 12 -7.81 -12.17 2.86
C ALA A 12 -7.38 -10.75 2.47
N THR A 13 -7.41 -9.79 3.40
CA THR A 13 -6.96 -8.42 3.14
C THR A 13 -5.51 -8.37 2.66
N ARG A 14 -4.61 -9.17 3.27
CA ARG A 14 -3.19 -9.21 2.86
C ARG A 14 -3.01 -9.74 1.44
N ARG A 15 -3.75 -10.78 1.05
CA ARG A 15 -3.71 -11.34 -0.32
C ARG A 15 -4.28 -10.36 -1.32
N ASN A 16 -5.42 -9.76 -1.01
CA ASN A 16 -6.07 -8.75 -1.86
C ASN A 16 -5.14 -7.54 -2.06
N HIS A 17 -4.46 -7.09 -1.01
CA HIS A 17 -3.48 -6.00 -1.08
C HIS A 17 -2.25 -6.35 -1.93
N GLY A 18 -1.77 -7.60 -1.88
CA GLY A 18 -0.73 -8.06 -2.80
C GLY A 18 -1.19 -8.07 -4.27
N ILE A 19 -2.43 -8.49 -4.54
CA ILE A 19 -3.02 -8.50 -5.89
C ILE A 19 -3.27 -7.08 -6.39
N GLU A 20 -3.73 -6.17 -5.53
CA GLU A 20 -3.87 -4.74 -5.80
C GLU A 20 -2.53 -4.14 -6.26
N HIS A 21 -1.44 -4.36 -5.51
CA HIS A 21 -0.11 -3.90 -5.90
C HIS A 21 0.31 -4.41 -7.27
N ALA A 22 0.07 -5.70 -7.56
CA ALA A 22 0.40 -6.28 -8.85
C ALA A 22 -0.46 -5.68 -9.98
N ALA A 23 -1.75 -5.44 -9.76
CA ALA A 23 -2.64 -4.82 -10.74
C ALA A 23 -2.25 -3.37 -11.02
N VAL A 24 -1.92 -2.59 -9.98
CA VAL A 24 -1.39 -1.22 -10.12
C VAL A 24 -0.07 -1.24 -10.90
N TYR A 25 0.82 -2.20 -10.65
CA TYR A 25 2.06 -2.34 -11.42
C TYR A 25 1.79 -2.56 -12.92
N VAL A 26 0.83 -3.43 -13.26
CA VAL A 26 0.42 -3.69 -14.65
C VAL A 26 -0.17 -2.42 -15.28
N LEU A 27 -1.07 -1.71 -14.59
CA LEU A 27 -1.67 -0.48 -15.10
C LEU A 27 -0.63 0.64 -15.29
N SER A 28 0.24 0.86 -14.31
CA SER A 28 1.30 1.87 -14.38
C SER A 28 2.33 1.59 -15.48
N ARG A 29 2.57 0.31 -15.81
CA ARG A 29 3.41 -0.05 -16.97
C ARG A 29 2.77 0.34 -18.29
N ARG A 30 1.44 0.25 -18.41
CA ARG A 30 0.71 0.64 -19.63
C ARG A 30 0.62 2.15 -19.78
N GLN A 31 0.42 2.88 -18.68
CA GLN A 31 0.37 4.36 -18.68
C GLN A 31 1.09 4.95 -17.46
N PRO A 32 2.40 5.24 -17.55
CA PRO A 32 3.21 5.69 -16.40
C PRO A 32 2.79 7.03 -15.79
N GLN A 33 2.14 7.90 -16.58
CA GLN A 33 1.67 9.21 -16.11
C GLN A 33 0.31 9.15 -15.41
N ARG A 34 -0.38 8.00 -15.46
CA ARG A 34 -1.70 7.82 -14.84
C ARG A 34 -1.54 7.75 -13.33
N ARG A 35 -2.21 8.66 -12.62
CA ARG A 35 -2.26 8.64 -11.15
C ARG A 35 -3.35 7.68 -10.72
N LEU A 36 -2.95 6.63 -10.02
CA LEU A 36 -3.83 5.65 -9.42
C LEU A 36 -3.63 5.66 -7.91
N VAL A 37 -4.73 5.61 -7.18
CA VAL A 37 -4.76 5.34 -5.74
C VAL A 37 -5.59 4.08 -5.53
N ALA A 38 -5.23 3.28 -4.55
CA ALA A 38 -5.89 2.01 -4.31
C ALA A 38 -6.04 1.73 -2.82
N HIS A 39 -7.05 0.93 -2.47
CA HIS A 39 -7.32 0.55 -1.09
C HIS A 39 -7.97 -0.84 -1.01
N SER A 40 -7.32 -1.75 -0.29
CA SER A 40 -7.77 -3.14 -0.14
C SER A 40 -8.54 -3.42 1.14
N ASP A 41 -9.53 -4.30 1.04
CA ASP A 41 -10.24 -4.92 2.16
C ASP A 41 -10.25 -6.46 2.00
N HIS A 42 -11.02 -7.16 2.84
CA HIS A 42 -11.08 -8.62 2.84
C HIS A 42 -11.87 -9.22 1.66
N ARG A 43 -12.64 -8.41 0.91
CA ARG A 43 -13.43 -8.83 -0.26
C ARG A 43 -12.73 -8.49 -1.58
N GLY A 44 -11.88 -7.49 -1.59
CA GLY A 44 -11.12 -7.10 -2.77
C GLY A 44 -10.44 -5.75 -2.57
N PHE A 45 -10.55 -4.85 -3.54
CA PHE A 45 -9.96 -3.52 -3.43
C PHE A 45 -10.66 -2.48 -4.30
N LEU A 46 -10.54 -1.22 -3.90
CA LEU A 46 -10.95 -0.05 -4.65
C LEU A 46 -9.77 0.50 -5.46
N ILE A 47 -10.05 0.96 -6.68
CA ILE A 47 -9.14 1.73 -7.51
C ILE A 47 -9.76 3.09 -7.77
N PHE A 48 -8.98 4.14 -7.55
CA PHE A 48 -9.31 5.53 -7.83
C PHE A 48 -8.39 6.03 -8.94
N GLY A 49 -8.98 6.50 -10.04
CA GLY A 49 -8.24 7.04 -11.17
C GLY A 49 -8.92 6.76 -12.50
N ASP A 50 -8.44 7.42 -13.54
CA ASP A 50 -8.98 7.30 -14.90
C ASP A 50 -8.65 5.92 -15.49
N THR A 51 -9.58 4.98 -15.38
CA THR A 51 -9.46 3.62 -15.92
C THR A 51 -10.83 3.11 -16.37
N THR A 52 -10.85 2.20 -17.33
CA THR A 52 -12.09 1.52 -17.75
C THR A 52 -12.23 0.16 -17.05
N ASP A 53 -13.46 -0.37 -17.00
CA ASP A 53 -13.73 -1.72 -16.47
C ASP A 53 -12.94 -2.80 -17.21
N SER A 54 -12.81 -2.68 -18.54
CA SER A 54 -12.03 -3.61 -19.37
C SER A 54 -10.54 -3.54 -19.05
N GLU A 55 -9.97 -2.33 -19.00
CA GLU A 55 -8.55 -2.15 -18.67
C GLU A 55 -8.21 -2.73 -17.30
N LEU A 56 -9.09 -2.51 -16.32
CA LEU A 56 -8.91 -3.00 -14.97
C LEU A 56 -9.08 -4.52 -14.90
N THR A 57 -10.07 -5.08 -15.59
CA THR A 57 -10.27 -6.54 -15.70
C THR A 57 -9.03 -7.22 -16.27
N ASP A 58 -8.48 -6.71 -17.37
CA ASP A 58 -7.28 -7.26 -18.00
C ASP A 58 -6.07 -7.15 -17.08
N ALA A 59 -5.90 -6.00 -16.40
CA ALA A 59 -4.78 -5.79 -15.49
C ALA A 59 -4.83 -6.70 -14.27
N VAL A 60 -6.03 -6.94 -13.70
CA VAL A 60 -6.21 -7.82 -12.54
C VAL A 60 -5.97 -9.28 -12.92
N ASN A 61 -6.48 -9.72 -14.08
CA ASN A 61 -6.21 -11.08 -14.57
C ASN A 61 -4.72 -11.30 -14.85
N GLU A 62 -4.04 -10.33 -15.45
CA GLU A 62 -2.59 -10.38 -15.65
C GLU A 62 -1.84 -10.43 -14.32
N ALA A 63 -2.23 -9.60 -13.35
CA ALA A 63 -1.64 -9.57 -12.02
C ALA A 63 -1.80 -10.91 -11.27
N LEU A 64 -3.00 -11.49 -11.29
CA LEU A 64 -3.28 -12.80 -10.72
C LEU A 64 -2.40 -13.88 -11.38
N HIS A 65 -2.37 -13.92 -12.71
CA HIS A 65 -1.56 -14.87 -13.45
C HIS A 65 -0.07 -14.78 -13.08
N ARG A 66 0.49 -13.56 -13.02
CA ARG A 66 1.91 -13.34 -12.71
C ARG A 66 2.25 -13.68 -11.26
N LEU A 67 1.38 -13.34 -10.30
CA LEU A 67 1.56 -13.74 -8.90
C LEU A 67 1.47 -15.26 -8.72
N GLN A 68 0.53 -15.91 -9.40
CA GLN A 68 0.39 -17.37 -9.40
C GLN A 68 1.58 -18.06 -10.08
N ALA A 69 2.20 -17.42 -11.06
CA ALA A 69 3.45 -17.86 -11.68
C ALA A 69 4.71 -17.60 -10.81
N GLY A 70 4.55 -17.05 -9.60
CA GLY A 70 5.63 -16.87 -8.63
C GLY A 70 6.32 -15.51 -8.66
N GLU A 71 5.79 -14.50 -9.36
CA GLU A 71 6.35 -13.14 -9.35
C GLU A 71 6.01 -12.37 -8.04
N ALA A 72 6.41 -12.91 -6.89
CA ALA A 72 6.05 -12.39 -5.57
C ALA A 72 6.46 -10.93 -5.32
N ARG A 73 7.48 -10.43 -6.02
CA ARG A 73 7.91 -9.02 -5.96
C ARG A 73 6.80 -8.02 -6.32
N LEU A 74 5.80 -8.45 -7.11
CA LEU A 74 4.69 -7.60 -7.53
C LEU A 74 3.72 -7.28 -6.38
N ALA A 75 3.76 -8.06 -5.29
CA ALA A 75 2.94 -7.84 -4.10
C ALA A 75 3.47 -6.72 -3.18
N VAL A 76 4.58 -6.07 -3.53
CA VAL A 76 5.18 -4.97 -2.77
C VAL A 76 5.31 -3.76 -3.70
N HIS A 77 4.87 -2.59 -3.24
CA HIS A 77 4.87 -1.38 -4.05
C HIS A 77 5.64 -0.23 -3.34
N PRO A 78 6.54 0.49 -4.04
CA PRO A 78 7.33 1.55 -3.43
C PRO A 78 6.48 2.74 -2.94
N ASN A 79 5.32 2.97 -3.56
CA ASN A 79 4.42 4.08 -3.22
C ASN A 79 3.19 3.62 -2.42
N CYS A 80 3.27 2.47 -1.72
CA CYS A 80 2.18 1.97 -0.88
C CYS A 80 1.89 2.89 0.32
N GLY A 81 0.63 2.99 0.73
CA GLY A 81 0.20 3.69 1.94
C GLY A 81 0.94 3.24 3.21
N THR A 82 1.31 1.96 3.32
CA THR A 82 2.12 1.44 4.44
C THR A 82 3.48 2.16 4.56
N ASN A 83 4.11 2.53 3.44
CA ASN A 83 5.39 3.26 3.48
C ASN A 83 5.20 4.67 4.04
N TYR A 84 4.17 5.38 3.57
CA TYR A 84 3.88 6.74 4.04
C TYR A 84 3.47 6.75 5.52
N ALA A 85 2.65 5.78 5.95
CA ALA A 85 2.26 5.63 7.35
C ALA A 85 3.48 5.36 8.24
N THR A 86 4.37 4.47 7.81
CA THR A 86 5.63 4.16 8.53
C THR A 86 6.52 5.38 8.64
N ALA A 87 6.71 6.10 7.53
CA ALA A 87 7.49 7.33 7.48
C ALA A 87 6.93 8.42 8.39
N GLY A 88 5.63 8.69 8.31
CA GLY A 88 4.97 9.69 9.15
C GLY A 88 5.07 9.36 10.64
N PHE A 89 4.85 8.10 11.01
CA PHE A 89 4.95 7.66 12.41
C PHE A 89 6.37 7.81 12.96
N LEU A 90 7.38 7.33 12.24
CA LEU A 90 8.77 7.41 12.69
C LEU A 90 9.30 8.83 12.70
N ALA A 91 9.04 9.62 11.65
CA ALA A 91 9.48 11.01 11.58
C ALA A 91 8.81 11.87 12.67
N GLY A 92 7.50 11.72 12.85
CA GLY A 92 6.76 12.41 13.91
C GLY A 92 7.22 12.02 15.31
N GLY A 93 7.43 10.72 15.55
CA GLY A 93 7.95 10.20 16.82
C GLY A 93 9.37 10.69 17.13
N ALA A 94 10.25 10.72 16.14
CA ALA A 94 11.61 11.24 16.29
C ALA A 94 11.62 12.75 16.56
N ALA A 95 10.81 13.53 15.84
CA ALA A 95 10.64 14.96 16.09
C ALA A 95 10.10 15.23 17.51
N TRP A 96 9.10 14.47 17.94
CA TRP A 96 8.54 14.58 19.28
C TRP A 96 9.57 14.26 20.37
N LEU A 97 10.35 13.19 20.18
CA LEU A 97 11.42 12.81 21.10
C LEU A 97 12.52 13.87 21.17
N ALA A 98 12.93 14.44 20.02
CA ALA A 98 13.89 15.53 19.98
C ALA A 98 13.41 16.75 20.77
N GLY A 99 12.13 17.12 20.63
CA GLY A 99 11.51 18.18 21.43
C GLY A 99 11.46 17.86 22.93
N ARG A 100 11.29 16.59 23.31
CA ARG A 100 11.27 16.17 24.72
C ARG A 100 12.65 16.21 25.38
N LEU A 101 13.70 15.91 24.61
CA LEU A 101 15.10 15.94 25.05
C LEU A 101 15.70 17.35 25.01
N SER A 102 15.03 18.29 24.35
CA SER A 102 15.39 19.70 24.30
C SER A 102 15.19 20.37 25.67
N GLY A 103 16.15 21.22 26.07
CA GLY A 103 16.10 21.92 27.37
C GLY A 103 15.03 23.02 27.41
N PRO A 104 14.47 23.36 28.58
CA PRO A 104 13.36 24.32 28.73
C PRO A 104 13.71 25.76 28.33
N LYS A 105 14.99 26.07 28.07
CA LYS A 105 15.48 27.40 27.67
C LYS A 105 15.85 27.50 26.18
N GLN A 106 15.69 26.44 25.40
CA GLN A 106 16.03 26.49 23.96
C GLN A 106 15.05 27.38 23.20
N ALA A 107 15.59 28.14 22.26
CA ALA A 107 14.78 28.94 21.36
C ALA A 107 13.97 28.05 20.40
N TRP A 108 12.84 28.55 19.90
CA TRP A 108 11.93 27.78 19.05
C TRP A 108 12.59 27.31 17.74
N TRP A 109 13.54 28.08 17.18
CA TRP A 109 14.27 27.71 15.96
C TRP A 109 15.28 26.57 16.18
N GLU A 110 15.88 26.48 17.37
CA GLU A 110 16.77 25.38 17.74
C GLU A 110 15.96 24.08 17.90
N GLN A 111 14.80 24.16 18.54
CA GLN A 111 13.88 23.03 18.67
C GLN A 111 13.40 22.56 17.30
N LEU A 112 13.05 23.48 16.40
CA LEU A 112 12.66 23.17 15.03
C LEU A 112 13.80 22.49 14.27
N SER A 113 15.04 22.97 14.43
CA SER A 113 16.23 22.42 13.79
C SER A 113 16.49 20.99 14.25
N TRP A 114 16.41 20.73 15.56
CA TRP A 114 16.56 19.38 16.12
C TRP A 114 15.43 18.44 15.69
N ALA A 115 14.18 18.90 15.74
CA ALA A 115 13.03 18.12 15.31
C ALA A 115 13.14 17.74 13.82
N THR A 116 13.52 18.69 12.96
CA THR A 116 13.69 18.45 11.52
C THR A 116 14.83 17.49 11.23
N THR A 117 15.96 17.63 11.93
CA THR A 117 17.11 16.72 11.80
C THR A 117 16.73 15.31 12.23
N ALA A 118 16.08 15.15 13.39
CA ALA A 118 15.64 13.85 13.89
C ALA A 118 14.61 13.19 12.96
N ALA A 119 13.63 13.95 12.48
CA ALA A 119 12.65 13.48 11.51
C ALA A 119 13.32 13.01 10.20
N THR A 120 14.28 13.78 9.68
CA THR A 120 15.00 13.43 8.45
C THR A 120 15.81 12.15 8.62
N LEU A 121 16.50 11.99 9.74
CA LEU A 121 17.22 10.74 10.05
C LEU A 121 16.26 9.54 10.13
N ALA A 122 15.08 9.73 10.73
CA ALA A 122 14.07 8.69 10.81
C ALA A 122 13.54 8.25 9.44
N LEU A 123 13.49 9.15 8.44
CA LEU A 123 13.04 8.80 7.09
C LEU A 123 13.97 7.81 6.38
N PHE A 124 15.29 7.87 6.63
CA PHE A 124 16.23 6.87 6.10
C PHE A 124 15.94 5.46 6.63
N VAL A 125 15.51 5.35 7.89
CA VAL A 125 15.12 4.09 8.51
C VAL A 125 13.72 3.65 8.05
N ALA A 126 12.82 4.61 7.84
CA ALA A 126 11.43 4.34 7.47
C ALA A 126 11.30 3.65 6.11
N GLN A 127 12.15 3.97 5.15
CA GLN A 127 12.06 3.41 3.80
C GLN A 127 12.23 1.87 3.79
N PRO A 128 13.34 1.28 4.28
CA PRO A 128 13.48 -0.17 4.35
C PRO A 128 12.46 -0.81 5.30
N LEU A 129 12.10 -0.14 6.40
CA LEU A 129 11.11 -0.68 7.35
C LEU A 129 9.70 -0.76 6.74
N GLY A 130 9.28 0.24 5.97
CA GLY A 130 7.99 0.22 5.28
C GLY A 130 7.87 -0.94 4.30
N LEU A 131 8.94 -1.20 3.53
CA LEU A 131 8.99 -2.34 2.61
C LEU A 131 8.97 -3.69 3.35
N ALA A 132 9.66 -3.78 4.49
CA ALA A 132 9.61 -4.97 5.35
C ALA A 132 8.19 -5.18 5.92
N LEU A 133 7.53 -4.11 6.36
CA LEU A 133 6.15 -4.16 6.86
C LEU A 133 5.17 -4.59 5.77
N GLN A 134 5.35 -4.14 4.52
CA GLN A 134 4.57 -4.67 3.40
C GLN A 134 4.75 -6.18 3.28
N THR A 135 6.00 -6.61 3.09
CA THR A 135 6.35 -8.00 2.82
C THR A 135 5.88 -8.97 3.91
N HIS A 136 5.95 -8.55 5.18
CA HIS A 136 5.71 -9.45 6.32
C HIS A 136 4.37 -9.24 7.03
N VAL A 137 3.75 -8.06 6.88
CA VAL A 137 2.58 -7.67 7.67
C VAL A 137 1.40 -7.29 6.80
N THR A 138 1.56 -6.35 5.86
CA THR A 138 0.39 -5.75 5.19
C THR A 138 0.04 -6.40 3.86
N THR A 139 0.96 -7.14 3.23
CA THR A 139 0.71 -7.84 1.96
C THR A 139 1.03 -9.33 2.05
N SER A 140 0.55 -10.07 1.04
CA SER A 140 0.87 -11.46 0.78
C SER A 140 0.87 -11.71 -0.72
N ALA A 141 1.90 -12.38 -1.24
CA ALA A 141 1.97 -12.76 -2.66
C ALA A 141 1.16 -14.03 -2.99
N GLN A 142 0.48 -14.62 -2.01
CA GLN A 142 -0.22 -15.89 -2.19
C GLN A 142 -1.57 -15.68 -2.91
N ALA A 143 -1.52 -15.72 -4.24
CA ALA A 143 -2.69 -15.60 -5.12
C ALA A 143 -3.24 -16.95 -5.61
N ALA A 144 -2.67 -18.09 -5.15
CA ALA A 144 -3.13 -19.41 -5.53
C ALA A 144 -4.59 -19.64 -5.12
N GLY A 145 -5.41 -20.10 -6.06
CA GLY A 145 -6.84 -20.31 -5.82
C GLY A 145 -7.65 -19.02 -5.63
N ILE A 146 -7.14 -17.85 -6.00
CA ILE A 146 -7.90 -16.60 -6.06
C ILE A 146 -8.21 -16.26 -7.52
N ARG A 147 -9.43 -15.79 -7.78
CA ARG A 147 -9.87 -15.31 -9.10
C ARG A 147 -10.64 -14.00 -9.00
N LEU A 148 -10.68 -13.26 -10.10
CA LEU A 148 -11.53 -12.10 -10.25
C LEU A 148 -13.01 -12.53 -10.24
N ALA A 149 -13.81 -11.94 -9.35
CA ALA A 149 -15.25 -12.17 -9.29
C ALA A 149 -15.99 -11.13 -10.12
N SER A 150 -15.71 -9.84 -9.90
CA SER A 150 -16.36 -8.75 -10.60
C SER A 150 -15.50 -7.48 -10.59
N VAL A 151 -15.70 -6.62 -11.58
CA VAL A 151 -15.26 -5.22 -11.57
C VAL A 151 -16.51 -4.38 -11.70
N THR A 152 -16.78 -3.56 -10.69
CA THR A 152 -18.00 -2.75 -10.63
C THR A 152 -17.63 -1.28 -10.44
N ARG A 153 -18.04 -0.45 -11.38
CA ARG A 153 -17.91 1.01 -11.24
C ARG A 153 -18.74 1.51 -10.06
N GLN A 154 -18.11 2.27 -9.19
CA GLN A 154 -18.74 2.92 -8.05
C GLN A 154 -19.11 4.36 -8.39
N PRO A 155 -20.00 5.00 -7.62
CA PRO A 155 -20.22 6.44 -7.73
C PRO A 155 -18.89 7.18 -7.63
N ASN A 156 -18.67 8.13 -8.53
CA ASN A 156 -17.46 8.94 -8.53
C ASN A 156 -17.32 9.68 -7.19
N LEU A 157 -16.08 9.77 -6.70
CA LEU A 157 -15.77 10.53 -5.50
C LEU A 157 -15.11 11.84 -5.91
N GLY A 158 -15.92 12.89 -6.08
CA GLY A 158 -15.45 14.17 -6.62
C GLY A 158 -14.90 13.98 -8.04
N PRO A 159 -13.65 14.38 -8.34
CA PRO A 159 -13.06 14.22 -9.67
C PRO A 159 -12.59 12.79 -9.98
N TRP A 160 -12.66 11.87 -9.01
CA TRP A 160 -12.10 10.53 -9.15
C TRP A 160 -13.14 9.54 -9.67
N THR A 161 -12.80 8.85 -10.77
CA THR A 161 -13.47 7.61 -11.16
C THR A 161 -13.07 6.50 -10.19
N VAL A 162 -14.07 5.75 -9.71
CA VAL A 162 -13.87 4.72 -8.69
C VAL A 162 -14.39 3.39 -9.19
N HIS A 163 -13.58 2.34 -9.04
CA HIS A 163 -13.97 0.96 -9.33
C HIS A 163 -13.74 0.10 -8.10
N PHE A 164 -14.68 -0.80 -7.81
CA PHE A 164 -14.48 -1.87 -6.86
C PHE A 164 -14.18 -3.16 -7.62
N VAL A 165 -13.05 -3.79 -7.27
CA VAL A 165 -12.63 -5.08 -7.76
C VAL A 165 -12.92 -6.10 -6.67
N GLU A 166 -13.77 -7.05 -6.97
CA GLU A 166 -14.11 -8.14 -6.06
C GLU A 166 -13.28 -9.38 -6.39
N LEU A 167 -12.67 -9.97 -5.37
CA LEU A 167 -11.89 -11.19 -5.48
C LEU A 167 -12.58 -12.32 -4.72
N THR A 168 -12.50 -13.52 -5.26
CA THR A 168 -13.08 -14.70 -4.62
C THR A 168 -12.13 -15.88 -4.68
N ALA A 169 -12.30 -16.82 -3.76
CA ALA A 169 -11.65 -18.12 -3.85
C ALA A 169 -12.25 -18.91 -5.02
N ALA A 170 -11.39 -19.62 -5.75
CA ALA A 170 -11.76 -20.51 -6.84
C ALA A 170 -12.48 -21.75 -6.31
#